data_AF-A0A8C6ZJL5-F1
#
_entry.id   AF-A0A8C6ZJL5-F1
#
_cell.length_a   1.000
_cell.length_b   1.000
_cell.length_c   1.000
_cell.angle_alpha   90.00
_cell.angle_beta   90.00
_cell.angle_gamma   90.00
#
_symmetry.space_group_name_H-M   'P 1'
#
loop_
_entity.id
_entity.type
_entity.pdbx_description
1 polymer ?
#
loop_
_entity_poly.entity_id
_entity_poly.type
_entity_poly.pdbx_seq_one_letter_code
_entity_poly.pdbx_strand_id
1 'polypeptide(L)'
;MKIVLLACGSFNPITNMHLRLFELAKDYLHETGKYKVIKGIISPVGDAYKKKGLISADHRVTMAKLATKTSDWVEVDDWESCQSEWLETLKVLRYSSVKSLKVSRTYRRMKNAKSCLPTPHIHCNDKICDSPYNLQDRTKSLNYFSASHCGPWVNNICSTQRFQKL
;
A
#
# COMPACT_ATOMS: atom_id res chain seq x y z
N MET A 1 -13.74 -16.83 2.54
CA MET A 1 -12.76 -16.69 3.64
C MET A 1 -11.93 -15.42 3.46
N LYS A 2 -11.61 -14.67 4.53
CA LYS A 2 -10.80 -13.44 4.44
C LYS A 2 -9.32 -13.76 4.57
N ILE A 3 -8.48 -13.16 3.72
CA ILE A 3 -7.03 -13.43 3.68
C ILE A 3 -6.24 -12.13 3.71
N VAL A 4 -5.10 -12.13 4.40
CA VAL A 4 -4.07 -11.09 4.33
C VAL A 4 -2.88 -11.66 3.57
N LEU A 5 -2.36 -10.92 2.58
CA LEU A 5 -1.15 -11.27 1.86
C LEU A 5 0.06 -10.69 2.58
N LEU A 6 1.10 -11.49 2.81
CA LEU A 6 2.36 -11.05 3.41
C LEU A 6 3.51 -11.34 2.45
N ALA A 7 4.29 -10.32 2.10
CA ALA A 7 5.55 -10.48 1.38
C ALA A 7 6.72 -10.07 2.27
N CYS A 8 7.50 -11.06 2.71
CA CYS A 8 8.78 -10.85 3.39
C CYS A 8 9.90 -10.81 2.36
N GLY A 9 10.85 -9.89 2.51
CA GLY A 9 11.96 -9.78 1.57
C GLY A 9 12.91 -8.63 1.87
N SER A 10 14.00 -8.57 1.10
CA SER A 10 14.95 -7.47 1.25
C SER A 10 14.37 -6.13 0.78
N PHE A 11 13.69 -6.08 -0.36
CA PHE A 11 13.24 -4.82 -1.00
C PHE A 11 14.37 -3.79 -1.13
N ASN A 12 15.45 -4.20 -1.79
CA ASN A 12 16.70 -3.44 -1.91
C ASN A 12 17.02 -3.07 -3.37
N PRO A 13 16.38 -2.04 -3.95
CA PRO A 13 15.19 -1.33 -3.47
C PRO A 13 13.88 -2.07 -3.84
N ILE A 14 12.74 -1.53 -3.41
CA ILE A 14 11.43 -1.95 -3.92
C ILE A 14 11.31 -1.60 -5.41
N THR A 15 10.59 -2.44 -6.17
CA THR A 15 10.40 -2.27 -7.62
C THR A 15 8.94 -2.52 -8.01
N ASN A 16 8.54 -2.08 -9.20
CA ASN A 16 7.19 -2.30 -9.73
C ASN A 16 6.81 -3.79 -9.80
N MET A 17 7.78 -4.69 -9.96
CA MET A 17 7.54 -6.14 -9.95
C MET A 17 6.96 -6.61 -8.61
N HIS A 18 7.51 -6.10 -7.49
CA HIS A 18 7.01 -6.45 -6.16
C HIS A 18 5.57 -6.01 -5.96
N LEU A 19 5.23 -4.81 -6.43
CA LEU A 19 3.87 -4.25 -6.34
C LEU A 19 2.91 -5.02 -7.25
N ARG A 20 3.35 -5.36 -8.47
CA ARG A 20 2.57 -6.17 -9.40
C ARG A 20 2.26 -7.56 -8.86
N LEU A 21 3.16 -8.15 -8.08
CA LEU A 21 2.95 -9.46 -7.44
C LEU A 21 1.73 -9.44 -6.51
N PHE A 22 1.50 -8.35 -5.77
CA PHE A 22 0.34 -8.21 -4.90
C PHE A 22 -0.97 -8.17 -5.69
N GLU A 23 -1.04 -7.37 -6.76
CA GLU A 23 -2.24 -7.30 -7.59
C GLU A 23 -2.55 -8.64 -8.27
N LEU A 24 -1.54 -9.30 -8.86
CA LEU A 24 -1.72 -10.61 -9.47
C LEU A 24 -2.22 -11.66 -8.47
N ALA A 25 -1.64 -11.70 -7.27
CA ALA A 25 -2.06 -12.65 -6.24
C ALA A 25 -3.49 -12.37 -5.74
N LYS A 26 -3.86 -11.08 -5.63
CA LYS A 26 -5.20 -10.66 -5.22
C LYS A 26 -6.25 -11.04 -6.26
N ASP A 27 -5.99 -10.74 -7.54
CA ASP A 27 -6.88 -11.07 -8.65
C ASP A 27 -7.11 -12.60 -8.70
N TYR A 28 -6.03 -13.38 -8.68
CA TYR A 28 -6.11 -14.85 -8.67
C TYR A 28 -6.96 -15.39 -7.51
N LEU A 29 -6.74 -14.89 -6.28
CA LEU A 29 -7.49 -15.35 -5.13
C LEU A 29 -8.97 -14.96 -5.19
N HIS A 30 -9.28 -13.78 -5.73
CA HIS A 30 -10.67 -13.33 -5.92
C HIS A 30 -11.38 -14.13 -7.02
N GLU A 31 -10.69 -14.45 -8.12
CA GLU A 31 -11.20 -15.28 -9.23
C GLU A 31 -11.65 -16.67 -8.76
N THR A 32 -11.00 -17.24 -7.74
CA THR A 32 -11.45 -18.52 -7.17
C THR A 32 -12.86 -18.48 -6.54
N GLY A 33 -13.39 -17.29 -6.24
CA GLY A 33 -14.67 -17.07 -5.54
C GLY A 33 -14.67 -17.49 -4.06
N LYS A 34 -13.62 -18.17 -3.59
CA LYS A 34 -13.53 -18.71 -2.21
C LYS A 34 -12.90 -17.71 -1.24
N TYR A 35 -12.05 -16.82 -1.75
CA TYR A 35 -11.18 -15.98 -0.96
C TYR A 35 -11.41 -14.50 -1.22
N LYS A 36 -11.36 -13.70 -0.15
CA LYS A 36 -11.41 -12.24 -0.22
C LYS A 36 -10.16 -11.69 0.45
N VAL A 37 -9.22 -11.23 -0.36
CA VAL A 37 -8.05 -10.49 0.14
C VAL A 37 -8.51 -9.18 0.75
N ILE A 38 -8.17 -8.96 2.02
CA ILE A 38 -8.54 -7.76 2.78
C ILE A 38 -7.39 -6.76 2.90
N LYS A 39 -6.15 -7.22 2.76
CA LYS A 39 -4.94 -6.41 3.00
C LYS A 39 -3.70 -7.08 2.42
N GLY A 40 -2.76 -6.30 1.93
CA GLY A 40 -1.40 -6.70 1.60
C GLY A 40 -0.42 -6.05 2.57
N ILE A 41 0.59 -6.79 3.03
CA ILE A 41 1.63 -6.32 3.92
C ILE A 41 2.99 -6.61 3.29
N ILE A 42 3.77 -5.56 3.08
CA ILE A 42 5.18 -5.62 2.74
C ILE A 42 5.97 -5.57 4.05
N SER A 43 6.80 -6.59 4.29
CA SER A 43 7.63 -6.70 5.50
C SER A 43 9.11 -6.71 5.10
N PRO A 44 9.80 -5.56 5.14
CA PRO A 44 11.22 -5.50 4.85
C PRO A 44 12.04 -6.20 5.95
N VAL A 45 12.98 -7.04 5.54
CA VAL A 45 13.90 -7.73 6.47
C VAL A 45 14.74 -6.72 7.25
N GLY A 46 15.09 -7.04 8.49
CA GLY A 46 16.04 -6.26 9.28
C GLY A 46 17.49 -6.34 8.78
N ASP A 47 18.30 -5.35 9.17
CA ASP A 47 19.72 -5.27 8.77
C ASP A 47 20.58 -6.40 9.38
N ALA A 48 20.09 -7.03 10.45
CA ALA A 48 20.69 -8.23 11.05
C ALA A 48 20.74 -9.45 10.12
N TYR A 49 20.07 -9.42 8.95
CA TYR A 49 20.19 -10.45 7.91
C TYR A 49 21.59 -10.53 7.29
N LYS A 50 22.43 -9.48 7.44
CA LYS A 50 23.85 -9.44 7.03
C LYS A 50 24.11 -9.83 5.56
N LYS A 51 23.14 -9.64 4.67
CA LYS A 51 23.35 -9.83 3.22
C LYS A 51 24.28 -8.74 2.67
N LYS A 52 25.32 -9.15 1.92
CA LYS A 52 26.27 -8.20 1.32
C LYS A 52 25.54 -7.24 0.37
N GLY A 53 25.79 -5.94 0.51
CA GLY A 53 25.17 -4.88 -0.31
C GLY A 53 23.73 -4.53 0.08
N LEU A 54 23.25 -4.98 1.25
CA LEU A 54 21.96 -4.56 1.78
C LEU A 54 22.07 -3.11 2.29
N ILE A 55 21.28 -2.19 1.70
CA ILE A 55 21.16 -0.83 2.25
C ILE A 55 20.37 -0.86 3.56
N SER A 56 20.55 0.17 4.39
CA SER A 56 19.86 0.28 5.68
C SER A 56 18.35 0.04 5.57
N ALA A 57 17.81 -0.67 6.55
CA ALA A 57 16.39 -0.98 6.65
C ALA A 57 15.53 0.27 6.61
N ASP A 58 15.98 1.37 7.21
CA ASP A 58 15.24 2.64 7.23
C ASP A 58 14.98 3.19 5.83
N HIS A 59 15.99 3.16 4.95
CA HIS A 59 15.84 3.54 3.55
C HIS A 59 14.90 2.60 2.79
N ARG A 60 14.98 1.30 3.03
CA ARG A 60 14.12 0.29 2.36
C ARG A 60 12.66 0.45 2.78
N VAL A 61 12.41 0.64 4.07
CA VAL A 61 11.08 0.92 4.62
C VAL A 61 10.52 2.22 4.05
N THR A 62 11.33 3.28 4.01
CA THR A 62 10.91 4.58 3.47
C THR A 62 10.56 4.50 1.99
N MET A 63 11.41 3.87 1.18
CA MET A 63 11.11 3.65 -0.24
C MET A 63 9.87 2.78 -0.44
N ALA A 64 9.68 1.74 0.36
CA ALA A 64 8.48 0.90 0.30
C ALA A 64 7.21 1.72 0.64
N LYS A 65 7.26 2.55 1.69
CA LYS A 65 6.14 3.43 2.10
C LYS A 65 5.79 4.44 0.99
N LEU A 66 6.79 4.99 0.31
CA LEU A 66 6.59 5.88 -0.85
C LEU A 66 5.99 5.13 -2.04
N ALA A 67 6.48 3.91 -2.32
CA ALA A 67 5.98 3.09 -3.43
C ALA A 67 4.53 2.62 -3.23
N THR A 68 4.12 2.38 -1.98
CA THR A 68 2.73 2.00 -1.66
C THR A 68 1.84 3.20 -1.34
N LYS A 69 2.32 4.45 -1.46
CA LYS A 69 1.58 5.65 -1.04
C LYS A 69 0.23 5.81 -1.75
N THR A 70 0.15 5.41 -3.00
CA THR A 70 -1.10 5.50 -3.76
C THR A 70 -2.02 4.31 -3.48
N SER A 71 -1.49 3.20 -2.93
CA SER A 71 -2.25 1.97 -2.67
C SER A 71 -3.21 2.09 -1.50
N ASP A 72 -4.46 1.72 -1.74
CA ASP A 72 -5.51 1.72 -0.71
C ASP A 72 -5.49 0.46 0.18
N TRP A 73 -4.78 -0.61 -0.23
CA TRP A 73 -4.90 -1.92 0.41
C TRP A 73 -3.57 -2.60 0.74
N VAL A 74 -2.45 -2.14 0.17
CA VAL A 74 -1.11 -2.62 0.49
C VAL A 74 -0.44 -1.62 1.42
N GLU A 75 0.07 -2.09 2.56
CA GLU A 75 0.84 -1.29 3.50
C GLU A 75 2.22 -1.89 3.78
N VAL A 76 3.08 -1.10 4.41
CA VAL A 76 4.39 -1.55 4.90
C VAL A 76 4.33 -1.73 6.41
N ASP A 77 4.82 -2.87 6.89
CA ASP A 77 5.03 -3.15 8.32
C ASP A 77 6.53 -3.16 8.61
N ASP A 78 6.99 -2.22 9.43
CA ASP A 78 8.40 -2.06 9.81
C ASP A 78 8.77 -2.86 11.06
N TRP A 79 7.84 -3.64 11.62
CA TRP A 79 8.11 -4.43 12.82
C TRP A 79 9.29 -5.40 12.65
N GLU A 80 9.37 -6.10 11.51
CA GLU A 80 10.48 -7.03 11.22
C GLU A 80 11.82 -6.30 11.11
N SER A 81 11.84 -5.13 10.46
CA SER A 81 13.04 -4.33 10.31
C SER A 81 13.55 -3.71 11.61
N CYS A 82 12.67 -3.48 12.58
CA CYS A 82 13.01 -2.90 13.89
C CYS A 82 13.60 -3.93 14.87
N GLN A 83 13.67 -5.21 14.50
CA GLN A 83 14.24 -6.25 15.38
C GLN A 83 15.77 -6.19 15.37
N SER A 84 16.38 -6.34 16.55
CA SER A 84 17.84 -6.35 16.70
C SER A 84 18.50 -7.59 16.07
N GLU A 85 17.74 -8.68 15.95
CA GLU A 85 18.19 -9.95 15.39
C GLU A 85 17.38 -10.33 14.15
N TRP A 86 17.98 -11.14 13.28
CA TRP A 86 17.26 -11.69 12.15
C TRP A 86 16.17 -12.65 12.63
N LEU A 87 14.96 -12.50 12.07
CA LEU A 87 13.83 -13.36 12.38
C LEU A 87 13.53 -14.32 11.24
N GLU A 88 13.16 -15.54 11.61
CA GLU A 88 12.56 -16.49 10.69
C GLU A 88 11.19 -16.00 10.21
N THR A 89 10.88 -16.24 8.94
CA THR A 89 9.60 -15.88 8.31
C THR A 89 8.38 -16.41 9.08
N LEU A 90 8.50 -17.58 9.72
CA LEU A 90 7.43 -18.14 10.56
C LEU A 90 7.09 -17.24 11.76
N LYS A 91 8.07 -16.57 12.37
CA LYS A 91 7.84 -15.63 13.48
C LYS A 91 7.12 -14.38 12.98
N VAL A 92 7.52 -13.87 11.81
CA VAL A 92 6.88 -12.72 11.15
C VAL A 92 5.43 -13.04 10.78
N LEU A 93 5.16 -14.22 10.21
CA LEU A 93 3.81 -14.71 9.91
C LEU A 93 2.92 -14.80 11.15
N ARG A 94 3.46 -15.35 12.26
CA ARG A 94 2.74 -15.43 13.54
C ARG A 94 2.40 -14.04 14.08
N TYR A 95 3.37 -13.12 14.07
CA TYR A 95 3.15 -11.74 14.50
C TYR A 95 2.07 -11.04 13.67
N SER A 96 2.18 -11.10 12.34
CA SER A 96 1.22 -10.49 11.41
C SER A 96 -0.20 -11.07 11.57
N SER A 97 -0.31 -12.37 11.81
CA SER A 97 -1.58 -13.04 12.09
C SER A 97 -2.24 -12.50 13.37
N VAL A 98 -1.48 -12.39 14.47
CA VAL A 98 -1.97 -11.87 15.74
C VAL A 98 -2.33 -10.38 15.63
N LYS A 99 -1.49 -9.58 14.96
CA LYS A 99 -1.74 -8.15 14.70
C LYS A 99 -3.05 -7.96 13.94
N SER A 100 -3.26 -8.72 12.87
CA SER A 100 -4.48 -8.69 12.05
C SER A 100 -5.75 -9.06 12.82
N LEU A 101 -5.66 -10.01 13.77
CA LEU A 101 -6.78 -10.39 14.65
C LEU A 101 -7.13 -9.28 15.66
N LYS A 102 -6.13 -8.61 16.24
CA LYS A 102 -6.34 -7.49 17.17
C LYS A 102 -7.00 -6.29 16.48
N VAL A 103 -6.54 -5.93 15.29
CA VAL A 103 -7.15 -4.88 14.46
C VAL A 103 -8.59 -5.23 14.12
N SER A 104 -8.86 -6.51 13.77
CA SER A 104 -10.23 -6.95 13.47
C SER A 104 -11.18 -6.85 14.67
N ARG A 105 -10.71 -7.17 15.88
CA ARG A 105 -11.50 -7.07 17.12
C ARG A 105 -11.76 -5.61 17.52
N THR A 106 -10.75 -4.76 17.47
CA THR A 106 -10.89 -3.32 17.77
C THR A 106 -11.83 -2.64 16.77
N TYR A 107 -11.67 -2.90 15.47
CA TYR A 107 -12.59 -2.39 14.44
C TYR A 107 -14.05 -2.85 14.68
N ARG A 108 -14.26 -4.12 15.05
CA ARG A 108 -15.61 -4.62 15.38
C ARG A 108 -16.19 -3.93 16.61
N ARG A 109 -15.40 -3.70 17.65
CA ARG A 109 -15.83 -3.01 18.88
C ARG A 109 -16.18 -1.54 18.60
N MET A 110 -15.38 -0.84 17.80
CA MET A 110 -15.67 0.54 17.38
C MET A 110 -16.93 0.62 16.51
N LYS A 111 -17.16 -0.34 15.61
CA LYS A 111 -18.39 -0.38 14.79
C LYS A 111 -19.64 -0.64 15.64
N ASN A 112 -19.55 -1.51 16.65
CA ASN A 112 -20.63 -1.76 17.59
C ASN A 112 -20.88 -0.57 18.54
N ALA A 113 -19.88 0.28 18.79
CA ALA A 113 -20.03 1.50 19.59
C ALA A 113 -20.59 2.70 18.78
N LYS A 114 -20.56 2.65 17.44
CA LYS A 114 -21.08 3.70 16.56
C LYS A 114 -22.59 3.59 16.27
N SER A 115 -23.32 2.68 16.89
CA SER A 115 -24.79 2.62 16.78
C SER A 115 -25.53 3.67 17.62
N CYS A 116 -24.82 4.45 18.43
CA CYS A 116 -25.40 5.51 19.26
C CYS A 116 -24.62 6.83 19.09
N LEU A 117 -24.72 7.49 17.93
CA LEU A 117 -24.37 8.91 17.83
C LEU A 117 -25.33 9.63 16.86
N PRO A 118 -25.86 10.82 17.22
CA PRO A 118 -26.69 11.62 16.32
C PRO A 118 -25.85 12.21 15.17
N THR A 119 -26.49 12.43 14.03
CA THR A 119 -25.89 12.96 12.79
C THR A 119 -25.16 14.29 13.03
N PRO A 120 -23.95 14.48 12.49
CA PRO A 120 -23.24 15.74 12.64
C PRO A 120 -23.83 16.80 11.70
N HIS A 121 -24.46 17.83 12.28
CA HIS A 121 -24.68 19.10 11.60
C HIS A 121 -23.33 19.79 11.37
N ILE A 122 -23.11 20.21 10.13
CA ILE A 122 -21.95 20.98 9.69
C ILE A 122 -22.03 22.36 10.34
N HIS A 123 -21.00 22.72 11.10
CA HIS A 123 -20.74 24.11 11.46
C HIS A 123 -19.30 24.44 11.03
N CYS A 124 -19.17 25.17 9.92
CA CYS A 124 -17.93 25.82 9.56
C CYS A 124 -17.80 27.07 10.44
N ASN A 125 -16.63 27.24 11.06
CA ASN A 125 -16.18 28.57 11.41
C ASN A 125 -14.67 28.69 11.19
N ASP A 126 -14.36 29.70 10.38
CA ASP A 126 -13.05 30.22 10.04
C ASP A 126 -12.25 30.59 11.30
N LYS A 127 -10.97 30.21 11.37
CA LYS A 127 -9.85 31.13 11.66
C LYS A 127 -8.53 30.56 11.13
N ILE A 128 -7.92 31.41 10.33
CA ILE A 128 -6.61 31.38 9.69
C ILE A 128 -5.48 31.41 10.74
N CYS A 129 -4.41 30.64 10.50
CA CYS A 129 -3.05 31.02 10.91
C CYS A 129 -2.05 30.67 9.79
N ASP A 130 -1.35 31.72 9.34
CA ASP A 130 -0.45 31.84 8.19
C ASP A 130 0.88 31.04 8.37
N SER A 131 1.31 30.25 7.37
CA SER A 131 2.35 30.53 6.34
C SER A 131 3.82 30.51 6.86
N PRO A 132 4.83 29.94 6.15
CA PRO A 132 5.29 30.44 4.84
C PRO A 132 5.93 29.39 3.90
N TYR A 133 5.19 28.89 2.90
CA TYR A 133 5.75 28.61 1.57
C TYR A 133 4.62 28.82 0.57
N ASN A 134 4.62 30.01 -0.04
CA ASN A 134 3.54 30.52 -0.87
C ASN A 134 3.45 29.80 -2.21
N LEU A 135 2.20 29.49 -2.59
CA LEU A 135 1.78 29.13 -3.94
C LEU A 135 1.86 30.35 -4.86
N GLN A 136 2.62 30.23 -5.94
CA GLN A 136 2.34 30.77 -7.28
C GLN A 136 2.70 29.60 -8.20
N ASP A 137 1.82 28.91 -8.93
CA ASP A 137 0.76 29.40 -9.80
C ASP A 137 -0.39 28.40 -9.84
N ARG A 138 -1.62 28.91 -9.68
CA ARG A 138 -2.84 28.20 -10.01
C ARG A 138 -3.60 29.07 -10.99
N THR A 139 -3.34 28.89 -12.29
CA THR A 139 -4.30 28.99 -13.41
C THR A 139 -3.54 28.98 -14.73
N LYS A 140 -3.67 27.88 -15.47
CA LYS A 140 -3.79 27.89 -16.93
C LYS A 140 -4.43 26.57 -17.35
N SER A 141 -5.73 26.62 -17.57
CA SER A 141 -6.39 25.74 -18.53
C SER A 141 -5.65 25.84 -19.86
N LEU A 142 -5.31 24.70 -20.48
CA LEU A 142 -5.35 24.49 -21.93
C LEU A 142 -4.88 23.06 -22.23
N ASN A 143 -5.86 22.21 -22.50
CA ASN A 143 -5.90 21.29 -23.63
C ASN A 143 -4.56 20.87 -24.25
N TYR A 144 -4.20 19.60 -24.13
CA TYR A 144 -3.59 18.86 -25.23
C TYR A 144 -4.21 17.45 -25.31
N PHE A 145 -5.26 17.36 -26.12
CA PHE A 145 -5.62 16.14 -26.83
C PHE A 145 -4.75 16.08 -28.09
N SER A 146 -4.11 14.95 -28.34
CA SER A 146 -3.75 14.55 -29.70
C SER A 146 -3.68 13.03 -29.77
N ALA A 147 -4.85 12.43 -30.00
CA ALA A 147 -4.95 11.09 -30.55
C ALA A 147 -4.98 11.23 -32.07
N SER A 148 -3.99 10.67 -32.77
CA SER A 148 -4.10 10.44 -34.21
C SER A 148 -3.20 9.29 -34.67
N HIS A 149 -3.88 8.16 -34.93
CA HIS A 149 -3.64 7.22 -36.03
C HIS A 149 -2.33 6.41 -36.10
N CYS A 150 -2.40 5.16 -35.63
CA CYS A 150 -1.78 4.01 -36.31
C CYS A 150 -2.80 2.86 -36.39
N GLY A 151 -2.85 2.20 -37.55
CA GLY A 151 -3.92 1.31 -38.01
C GLY A 151 -4.04 -0.05 -37.30
N PRO A 152 -5.00 -0.88 -37.73
CA PRO A 152 -5.63 -1.89 -36.89
C PRO A 152 -4.96 -3.26 -36.96
N TRP A 153 -3.70 -3.44 -36.56
CA TRP A 153 -3.09 -4.79 -36.48
C TRP A 153 -1.95 -4.98 -35.45
N VAL A 154 -1.91 -4.20 -34.35
CA VAL A 154 -0.96 -4.41 -33.23
C VAL A 154 -1.66 -4.33 -31.86
N ASN A 155 -2.86 -4.92 -31.76
CA ASN A 155 -3.78 -4.76 -30.61
C ASN A 155 -3.77 -5.90 -29.59
N ASN A 156 -2.71 -6.73 -29.49
CA ASN A 156 -2.78 -7.90 -28.59
C ASN A 156 -1.65 -8.10 -27.58
N ILE A 157 -0.69 -7.16 -27.44
CA ILE A 157 0.36 -7.29 -26.40
C ILE A 157 0.61 -5.99 -25.61
N CYS A 158 0.08 -4.82 -26.02
CA CYS A 158 0.45 -3.52 -25.44
C CYS A 158 -0.72 -2.66 -24.92
N SER A 159 -1.91 -3.23 -24.66
CA SER A 159 -3.10 -2.45 -24.25
C SER A 159 -3.53 -2.64 -22.79
N THR A 160 -2.84 -3.46 -21.99
CA THR A 160 -3.16 -3.67 -20.56
C THR A 160 -2.09 -3.21 -19.58
N GLN A 161 -1.13 -2.39 -20.02
CA GLN A 161 -0.35 -1.55 -19.11
C GLN A 161 -1.00 -0.17 -19.03
N ARG A 162 -2.24 -0.15 -18.53
CA ARG A 162 -2.65 0.97 -17.72
C ARG A 162 -1.70 0.93 -16.53
N PHE A 163 -0.70 1.82 -16.51
CA PHE A 163 -0.05 2.26 -15.29
C PHE A 163 -1.15 2.86 -14.41
N GLN A 164 -1.99 2.00 -13.85
CA GLN A 164 -2.89 2.39 -12.80
C GLN A 164 -1.96 2.70 -11.64
N LYS A 165 -2.07 3.94 -11.17
CA LYS A 165 -1.86 4.27 -9.76
C LYS A 165 -2.18 3.01 -8.95
N LEU A 166 -1.20 2.52 -8.19
CA LEU A 166 -1.52 1.63 -7.08
C LEU A 166 -2.59 2.30 -6.22
#